data_AF-A0A512SZ80-F1
#
_entry.id   AF-A0A512SZ80-F1
#
_cell.length_a   1.000
_cell.length_b   1.000
_cell.length_c   1.000
_cell.angle_alpha   90.00
_cell.angle_beta   90.00
_cell.angle_gamma   90.00
#
_symmetry.space_group_name_H-M   'P 1'
#
loop_
_entity.id
_entity.type
_entity.pdbx_description
1 polymer ?
#
loop_
_entity_poly.entity_id
_entity_poly.type
_entity_poly.pdbx_seq_one_letter_code
_entity_poly.pdbx_strand_id
1 'polypeptide(L)'
;MEPQRGATTLGGMTSETGATPDPRTLTRADFPELQRVTTRWADNDMYGHLNNAVYYELFDSVLNAWLIRETGTDETSTPTLGVVAESSCRFYAELAYPHPVDVGVRVERVGTKSVTFAFGLFADGSDEIAAHGLWAQVYIDRAGRHSVAIPDDVRSVVERALAAQPAESVRPAQP
;
A
#
# COMPACT_ATOMS: atom_id res chain seq x y z
N MET A 1 -10.40 -7.02 67.43
CA MET A 1 -9.14 -7.39 66.74
C MET A 1 -9.55 -8.04 65.42
N GLU A 2 -9.69 -7.23 64.37
CA GLU A 2 -9.99 -7.65 63.00
C GLU A 2 -8.72 -8.14 62.29
N PRO A 3 -8.83 -9.07 61.32
CA PRO A 3 -7.84 -9.22 60.28
C PRO A 3 -8.33 -8.58 58.97
N GLN A 4 -7.62 -7.54 58.53
CA GLN A 4 -7.70 -6.98 57.17
C GLN A 4 -7.27 -8.03 56.15
N ARG A 5 -8.12 -8.30 55.14
CA ARG A 5 -7.69 -8.93 53.88
C ARG A 5 -7.58 -7.84 52.82
N GLY A 6 -6.35 -7.65 52.34
CA GLY A 6 -6.00 -6.67 51.32
C GLY A 6 -6.71 -6.97 49.99
N ALA A 7 -7.30 -5.93 49.41
CA ALA A 7 -7.70 -5.91 48.02
C ALA A 7 -6.45 -5.65 47.18
N THR A 8 -6.00 -6.68 46.46
CA THR A 8 -4.99 -6.52 45.40
C THR A 8 -5.69 -5.91 44.20
N THR A 9 -5.50 -4.61 43.98
CA THR A 9 -5.91 -3.94 42.74
C THR A 9 -4.95 -4.40 41.63
N LEU A 10 -5.44 -5.26 40.74
CA LEU A 10 -4.80 -5.52 39.45
C LEU A 10 -4.89 -4.22 38.63
N GLY A 11 -3.75 -3.54 38.48
CA GLY A 11 -3.61 -2.40 37.60
C GLY A 11 -3.99 -2.81 36.18
N GLY A 12 -5.07 -2.21 35.66
CA GLY A 12 -5.40 -2.29 34.25
C GLY A 12 -4.30 -1.59 33.47
N MET A 13 -3.50 -2.36 32.73
CA MET A 13 -2.75 -1.83 31.59
C MET A 13 -3.77 -1.44 30.53
N THR A 14 -4.17 -0.17 30.53
CA THR A 14 -4.78 0.45 29.35
C THR A 14 -3.74 0.39 28.26
N SER A 15 -3.91 -0.57 27.34
CA SER A 15 -3.18 -0.58 26.09
C SER A 15 -3.69 0.63 25.31
N GLU A 16 -2.91 1.70 25.26
CA GLU A 16 -3.16 2.78 24.31
C GLU A 16 -2.95 2.20 22.91
N THR A 17 -4.05 1.86 22.26
CA THR A 17 -4.07 1.57 20.83
C THR A 17 -3.70 2.88 20.13
N GLY A 18 -2.41 3.07 19.82
CA GLY A 18 -1.97 4.18 18.99
C GLY A 18 -2.80 4.17 17.71
N ALA A 19 -3.60 5.22 17.50
CA ALA A 19 -4.47 5.30 16.35
C ALA A 19 -3.60 5.27 15.08
N THR A 20 -3.85 4.30 14.20
CA THR A 20 -3.27 4.31 12.86
C THR A 20 -3.66 5.63 12.19
N PRO A 21 -2.70 6.43 11.70
CA PRO A 21 -3.00 7.70 11.06
C PRO A 21 -4.00 7.53 9.92
N ASP A 22 -4.89 8.51 9.78
CA ASP A 22 -5.93 8.48 8.76
C ASP A 22 -5.28 8.56 7.37
N PRO A 23 -5.44 7.53 6.50
CA PRO A 23 -4.83 7.54 5.17
C PRO A 23 -5.27 8.72 4.30
N ARG A 24 -6.39 9.37 4.62
CA ARG A 24 -6.84 10.60 3.95
C ARG A 24 -5.90 11.78 4.12
N THR A 25 -4.96 11.71 5.06
CA THR A 25 -3.94 12.74 5.29
C THR A 25 -2.73 12.59 4.37
N LEU A 26 -2.64 11.47 3.64
CA LEU A 26 -1.59 11.22 2.67
C LEU A 26 -1.81 12.02 1.39
N THR A 27 -0.72 12.51 0.84
CA THR A 27 -0.62 13.32 -0.37
C THR A 27 0.33 12.66 -1.37
N ARG A 28 0.38 13.14 -2.61
CA ARG A 28 1.29 12.62 -3.64
C ARG A 28 2.76 12.59 -3.19
N ALA A 29 3.18 13.54 -2.35
CA ALA A 29 4.54 13.62 -1.82
C ALA A 29 4.91 12.50 -0.83
N ASP A 30 3.93 11.76 -0.29
CA ASP A 30 4.18 10.63 0.62
C ASP A 30 4.48 9.32 -0.13
N PHE A 31 4.39 9.32 -1.46
CA PHE A 31 4.59 8.15 -2.31
C PHE A 31 5.91 8.30 -3.09
N PRO A 32 6.96 7.53 -2.75
CA PRO A 32 8.28 7.64 -3.38
C PRO A 32 8.26 7.24 -4.86
N GLU A 33 7.34 6.37 -5.26
CA GLU A 33 7.03 6.10 -6.67
C GLU A 33 5.68 6.73 -6.99
N LEU A 34 5.64 7.52 -8.05
CA LEU A 34 4.42 8.15 -8.56
C LEU A 34 4.39 8.03 -10.07
N GLN A 35 3.36 7.38 -10.60
CA GLN A 35 3.20 7.20 -12.03
C GLN A 35 1.84 7.72 -12.50
N ARG A 36 1.87 8.54 -13.54
CA ARG A 36 0.67 9.02 -14.22
C ARG A 36 0.14 7.97 -15.19
N VAL A 37 -1.16 7.69 -15.14
CA VAL A 37 -1.84 6.68 -15.96
C VAL A 37 -3.09 7.28 -16.61
N THR A 38 -3.26 7.02 -17.90
CA THR A 38 -4.48 7.38 -18.63
C THR A 38 -5.57 6.35 -18.38
N THR A 39 -6.79 6.80 -18.09
CA THR A 39 -7.97 5.93 -18.01
C THR A 39 -8.48 5.57 -19.41
N ARG A 40 -9.15 4.42 -19.51
CA ARG A 40 -9.79 3.89 -20.72
C ARG A 40 -11.30 4.05 -20.63
N TRP A 41 -11.99 4.10 -21.77
CA TRP A 41 -13.46 4.05 -21.79
C TRP A 41 -14.02 2.84 -21.03
N ALA A 42 -13.35 1.69 -21.18
CA ALA A 42 -13.72 0.43 -20.52
C ALA A 42 -13.46 0.41 -19.00
N ASP A 43 -12.77 1.42 -18.46
CA ASP A 43 -12.54 1.51 -17.02
C ASP A 43 -13.79 2.03 -16.28
N ASN A 44 -14.64 2.80 -16.96
CA ASN A 44 -15.90 3.25 -16.37
C ASN A 44 -16.91 2.10 -16.34
N ASP A 45 -17.62 1.97 -15.21
CA ASP A 45 -18.82 1.14 -15.16
C ASP A 45 -20.08 1.94 -15.53
N MET A 46 -21.24 1.28 -15.44
CA MET A 46 -22.54 1.84 -15.80
C MET A 46 -22.95 3.05 -14.93
N TYR A 47 -22.30 3.27 -13.79
CA TYR A 47 -22.57 4.40 -12.91
C TYR A 47 -21.77 5.65 -13.28
N GLY A 48 -20.89 5.57 -14.28
CA GLY A 48 -20.17 6.74 -14.81
C GLY A 48 -18.83 7.02 -14.14
N HIS A 49 -18.36 6.12 -13.28
CA HIS A 49 -17.08 6.23 -12.57
C HIS A 49 -16.22 5.00 -12.83
N LEU A 50 -14.93 5.07 -12.53
CA LEU A 50 -14.04 3.92 -12.63
C LEU A 50 -14.58 2.78 -11.77
N ASN A 51 -14.69 1.58 -12.36
CA ASN A 51 -15.07 0.40 -11.62
C ASN A 51 -14.07 0.12 -10.49
N ASN A 52 -14.55 -0.36 -9.34
CA ASN A 52 -13.70 -0.64 -8.19
C ASN A 52 -12.56 -1.64 -8.48
N ALA A 53 -12.72 -2.57 -9.42
CA ALA A 53 -11.65 -3.48 -9.83
C ALA A 53 -10.51 -2.76 -10.57
N VAL A 54 -10.80 -1.70 -11.33
CA VAL A 54 -9.81 -0.94 -12.08
C VAL A 54 -8.76 -0.32 -11.16
N TYR A 55 -9.13 0.10 -9.95
CA TYR A 55 -8.16 0.61 -8.97
C TYR A 55 -7.06 -0.42 -8.67
N TYR A 56 -7.44 -1.70 -8.55
CA TYR A 56 -6.46 -2.79 -8.34
C TYR A 56 -5.63 -3.06 -9.59
N GLU A 57 -6.20 -2.98 -10.79
CA GLU A 57 -5.46 -3.10 -12.05
C GLU A 57 -4.40 -1.99 -12.21
N LEU A 58 -4.75 -0.77 -11.80
CA LEU A 58 -3.85 0.38 -11.80
C LEU A 58 -2.70 0.18 -10.80
N PHE A 59 -3.01 -0.26 -9.57
CA PHE A 59 -2.00 -0.59 -8.56
C PHE A 59 -1.05 -1.68 -9.05
N ASP A 60 -1.57 -2.77 -9.63
CA ASP A 60 -0.79 -3.87 -10.15
C ASP A 60 0.18 -3.41 -11.25
N SER A 61 -0.35 -2.64 -12.21
CA SER A 61 0.40 -2.16 -13.36
C SER A 61 1.56 -1.26 -12.93
N VAL A 62 1.32 -0.35 -11.98
CA VAL A 62 2.34 0.61 -11.52
C VAL A 62 3.35 -0.04 -10.59
N LEU A 63 2.93 -0.91 -9.66
CA LEU A 63 3.87 -1.66 -8.81
C LEU A 63 4.84 -2.49 -9.66
N ASN A 64 4.33 -3.27 -10.61
CA ASN A 64 5.17 -4.12 -11.43
C ASN A 64 6.05 -3.31 -12.38
N ALA A 65 5.53 -2.24 -13.00
CA ALA A 65 6.33 -1.36 -13.84
C ALA A 65 7.50 -0.73 -13.06
N TRP A 66 7.25 -0.29 -11.83
CA TRP A 66 8.28 0.24 -10.94
C TRP A 66 9.34 -0.81 -10.59
N LEU A 67 8.92 -1.99 -10.13
CA LEU A 67 9.84 -3.05 -9.76
C LEU A 67 10.70 -3.49 -10.95
N ILE A 68 10.09 -3.79 -12.10
CA ILE A 68 10.80 -4.17 -13.34
C ILE A 68 11.85 -3.11 -13.71
N ARG A 69 11.48 -1.83 -13.63
CA ARG A 69 12.38 -0.71 -13.96
C ARG A 69 13.57 -0.63 -13.01
N GLU A 70 13.36 -0.84 -11.72
CA GLU A 70 14.41 -0.70 -10.69
C GLU A 70 15.30 -1.93 -10.53
N THR A 71 14.77 -3.13 -10.76
CA THR A 71 15.52 -4.39 -10.66
C THR A 71 16.17 -4.78 -11.98
N GLY A 72 15.58 -4.37 -13.11
CA GLY A 72 15.96 -4.85 -14.44
C GLY A 72 15.60 -6.32 -14.68
N THR A 73 14.70 -6.90 -13.86
CA THR A 73 14.27 -8.29 -13.98
C THR A 73 13.23 -8.50 -15.07
N ASP A 74 13.28 -9.67 -15.71
CA ASP A 74 12.18 -10.18 -16.52
C ASP A 74 11.31 -11.10 -15.65
N GLU A 75 10.18 -10.57 -15.19
CA GLU A 75 9.22 -11.28 -14.33
C GLU A 75 8.66 -12.57 -14.94
N THR A 76 8.80 -12.79 -16.26
CA THR A 76 8.37 -14.05 -16.88
C THR A 76 9.38 -15.18 -16.68
N SER A 77 10.64 -14.86 -16.41
CA SER A 77 11.74 -15.82 -16.29
C SER A 77 12.41 -15.87 -14.92
N THR A 78 12.12 -14.94 -14.01
CA THR A 78 12.65 -14.96 -12.63
C THR A 78 12.33 -16.27 -11.88
N PRO A 79 13.27 -16.80 -11.06
CA PRO A 79 13.04 -18.04 -10.31
C PRO A 79 12.05 -17.88 -9.15
N THR A 80 11.69 -16.64 -8.79
CA THR A 80 10.80 -16.29 -7.68
C THR A 80 9.61 -15.49 -8.18
N LEU A 81 8.47 -15.62 -7.51
CA LEU A 81 7.24 -14.89 -7.82
C LEU A 81 6.83 -14.04 -6.62
N GLY A 82 6.51 -12.78 -6.87
CA GLY A 82 5.71 -11.97 -5.93
C GLY A 82 4.24 -12.34 -6.07
N VAL A 83 3.59 -12.70 -4.97
CA VAL A 83 2.16 -13.05 -4.93
C VAL A 83 1.47 -12.22 -3.86
N VAL A 84 0.36 -11.57 -4.23
CA VAL A 84 -0.47 -10.84 -3.28
C VAL A 84 -1.26 -11.84 -2.42
N ALA A 85 -0.95 -11.89 -1.12
CA ALA A 85 -1.62 -12.77 -0.16
C ALA A 85 -2.83 -12.09 0.51
N GLU A 86 -2.81 -10.77 0.61
CA GLU A 86 -3.92 -9.96 1.16
C GLU A 86 -3.96 -8.61 0.44
N SER A 87 -5.16 -8.11 0.17
CA SER A 87 -5.37 -6.80 -0.45
C SER A 87 -6.61 -6.12 0.12
N SER A 88 -6.53 -4.81 0.35
CA SER A 88 -7.69 -3.96 0.64
C SER A 88 -7.59 -2.64 -0.10
N CYS A 89 -8.73 -1.98 -0.30
CA CYS A 89 -8.80 -0.63 -0.84
C CYS A 89 -9.94 0.14 -0.17
N ARG A 90 -9.65 1.37 0.26
CA ARG A 90 -10.64 2.34 0.74
C ARG A 90 -10.84 3.40 -0.34
N PHE A 91 -12.10 3.65 -0.70
CA PHE A 91 -12.48 4.63 -1.72
C PHE A 91 -13.06 5.87 -1.04
N TYR A 92 -12.50 7.04 -1.32
CA TYR A 92 -12.84 8.32 -0.69
C TYR A 92 -13.48 9.30 -1.66
N ALA A 93 -13.10 9.26 -2.93
CA ALA A 93 -13.69 10.06 -4.00
C ALA A 93 -13.79 9.25 -5.29
N GLU A 94 -14.79 9.58 -6.12
CA GLU A 94 -15.00 8.96 -7.42
C GLU A 94 -14.04 9.56 -8.46
N LEU A 95 -13.44 8.70 -9.27
CA LEU A 95 -12.65 9.06 -10.45
C LEU A 95 -13.37 8.57 -11.70
N ALA A 96 -13.12 9.19 -12.85
CA ALA A 96 -13.81 8.84 -14.09
C ALA A 96 -12.97 9.12 -15.34
N TYR A 97 -13.12 8.26 -16.36
CA TYR A 97 -12.71 8.56 -17.72
C TYR A 97 -13.37 9.85 -18.24
N PRO A 98 -12.70 10.70 -19.05
CA PRO A 98 -11.37 10.52 -19.66
C PRO A 98 -10.21 11.09 -18.84
N HIS A 99 -10.43 11.44 -17.58
CA HIS A 99 -9.43 12.11 -16.79
C HIS A 99 -8.33 11.13 -16.38
N PRO A 100 -7.05 11.44 -16.67
CA PRO A 100 -5.93 10.64 -16.16
C PRO A 100 -5.84 10.74 -14.64
N VAL A 101 -5.15 9.77 -14.06
CA VAL A 101 -4.95 9.64 -12.61
C VAL A 101 -3.46 9.49 -12.32
N ASP A 102 -3.06 9.87 -11.12
CA ASP A 102 -1.73 9.54 -10.62
C ASP A 102 -1.84 8.41 -9.59
N VAL A 103 -0.97 7.42 -9.73
CA VAL A 103 -0.89 6.24 -8.86
C VAL A 103 0.42 6.31 -8.10
N GLY A 104 0.32 6.42 -6.78
CA GLY A 104 1.45 6.37 -5.86
C GLY A 104 1.65 4.97 -5.32
N VAL A 105 2.91 4.56 -5.17
CA VAL A 105 3.32 3.33 -4.47
C VAL A 105 4.26 3.71 -3.33
N ARG A 106 3.99 3.16 -2.15
CA ARG A 106 4.85 3.28 -0.97
C ARG A 106 5.00 1.94 -0.25
N VAL A 107 6.02 1.83 0.58
CA VAL A 107 6.34 0.61 1.34
C VAL A 107 6.03 0.86 2.80
N GLU A 108 5.10 0.11 3.39
CA GLU A 108 4.73 0.22 4.81
C GLU A 108 5.61 -0.67 5.69
N ARG A 109 6.00 -1.84 5.16
CA ARG A 109 6.78 -2.84 5.91
C ARG A 109 7.57 -3.73 4.98
N VAL A 110 8.83 -3.97 5.34
CA VAL A 110 9.68 -5.00 4.72
C VAL A 110 9.95 -6.10 5.75
N GLY A 111 9.49 -7.32 5.48
CA GLY A 111 9.76 -8.51 6.28
C GLY A 111 10.89 -9.36 5.69
N THR A 112 11.01 -10.61 6.14
CA THR A 112 11.97 -11.57 5.57
C THR A 112 11.48 -12.12 4.23
N LYS A 113 10.18 -12.44 4.15
CA LYS A 113 9.54 -13.12 3.01
C LYS A 113 8.36 -12.36 2.41
N SER A 114 8.09 -11.16 2.92
CA SER A 114 6.92 -10.38 2.54
C SER A 114 7.18 -8.88 2.58
N VAL A 115 6.45 -8.15 1.75
CA VAL A 115 6.42 -6.69 1.71
C VAL A 115 4.97 -6.23 1.83
N THR A 116 4.72 -5.24 2.67
CA THR A 116 3.43 -4.53 2.67
C THR A 116 3.60 -3.26 1.87
N PHE A 117 2.87 -3.16 0.76
CA PHE A 117 2.76 -1.95 -0.06
C PHE A 117 1.49 -1.20 0.30
N ALA A 118 1.56 0.12 0.28
CA ALA A 118 0.38 0.97 0.23
C ALA A 118 0.35 1.76 -1.07
N PHE A 119 -0.87 2.11 -1.48
CA PHE A 119 -1.14 2.78 -2.74
C PHE A 119 -2.00 4.00 -2.51
N GLY A 120 -1.74 5.06 -3.27
CA GLY A 120 -2.59 6.24 -3.34
C GLY A 120 -3.04 6.47 -4.77
N LEU A 121 -4.34 6.69 -4.98
CA LEU A 121 -4.87 7.15 -6.25
C LEU A 121 -5.29 8.61 -6.13
N PHE A 122 -4.87 9.44 -7.08
CA PHE A 122 -5.10 10.88 -7.07
C PHE A 122 -5.73 11.32 -8.39
N ALA A 123 -6.70 12.22 -8.30
CA ALA A 123 -7.25 12.89 -9.48
C ALA A 123 -6.20 13.80 -10.13
N ASP A 124 -6.39 14.12 -11.41
CA ASP A 124 -5.46 14.97 -12.15
C ASP A 124 -5.22 16.32 -11.45
N GLY A 125 -3.97 16.59 -11.08
CA GLY A 125 -3.56 17.82 -10.42
C GLY A 125 -4.01 17.98 -8.96
N SER A 126 -4.59 16.94 -8.35
CA SER A 126 -5.00 16.95 -6.94
C SER A 126 -3.97 16.25 -6.05
N ASP A 127 -3.72 16.80 -4.87
CA ASP A 127 -2.95 16.13 -3.80
C ASP A 127 -3.86 15.37 -2.82
N GLU A 128 -5.18 15.49 -2.95
CA GLU A 128 -6.14 14.74 -2.14
C GLU A 128 -6.27 13.30 -2.65
N ILE A 129 -6.10 12.34 -1.74
CA ILE A 129 -6.19 10.93 -2.06
C ILE A 129 -7.64 10.50 -2.31
N ALA A 130 -7.92 10.03 -3.52
CA ALA A 130 -9.23 9.52 -3.91
C ALA A 130 -9.43 8.05 -3.49
N ALA A 131 -8.36 7.26 -3.42
CA ALA A 131 -8.40 5.90 -2.90
C ALA A 131 -7.07 5.49 -2.26
N HIS A 132 -7.14 4.66 -1.22
CA HIS A 132 -5.97 4.12 -0.53
C HIS A 132 -5.99 2.59 -0.52
N GLY A 133 -5.02 1.98 -1.19
CA GLY A 133 -4.82 0.53 -1.26
C GLY A 133 -3.77 0.03 -0.28
N LEU A 134 -3.92 -1.21 0.21
CA LEU A 134 -2.92 -1.90 1.04
C LEU A 134 -2.80 -3.36 0.61
N TRP A 135 -1.61 -3.77 0.20
CA TRP A 135 -1.33 -5.14 -0.25
C TRP A 135 -0.20 -5.77 0.56
N ALA A 136 -0.39 -7.02 0.99
CA ALA A 136 0.67 -7.86 1.51
C ALA A 136 1.14 -8.81 0.41
N GLN A 137 2.34 -8.57 -0.13
CA GLN A 137 3.00 -9.43 -1.10
C GLN A 137 3.92 -10.41 -0.39
N VAL A 138 3.83 -11.69 -0.72
CA VAL A 138 4.76 -12.74 -0.28
C VAL A 138 5.57 -13.27 -1.46
N TYR A 139 6.76 -13.81 -1.20
CA TYR A 139 7.59 -14.41 -2.22
C TYR A 139 7.56 -15.94 -2.15
N ILE A 140 7.42 -16.56 -3.32
CA ILE A 140 7.49 -18.00 -3.49
C ILE A 140 8.49 -18.37 -4.59
N ASP A 141 9.06 -19.57 -4.55
CA ASP A 141 9.80 -20.09 -5.71
C ASP A 141 8.82 -20.48 -6.84
N ARG A 142 9.22 -20.30 -8.10
CA ARG A 142 8.35 -20.54 -9.26
C ARG A 142 8.00 -22.02 -9.45
N ALA A 143 8.92 -22.93 -9.14
CA ALA A 143 8.81 -24.35 -9.49
C ALA A 143 7.90 -25.10 -8.52
N GLY A 144 8.22 -25.06 -7.22
CA GLY A 144 7.53 -25.73 -6.13
C GLY A 144 6.53 -24.86 -5.38
N ARG A 145 6.52 -23.54 -5.60
CA ARG A 145 5.61 -22.59 -4.93
C ARG A 145 5.74 -22.57 -3.41
N HIS A 146 6.94 -22.83 -2.89
CA HIS A 146 7.26 -22.72 -1.48
C HIS A 146 7.67 -21.29 -1.13
N SER A 147 7.36 -20.87 0.11
CA SER A 147 7.69 -19.53 0.58
C SER A 147 9.20 -19.32 0.73
N VAL A 148 9.73 -18.32 0.04
CA VAL A 148 11.16 -17.94 0.01
C VAL A 148 11.38 -16.53 0.56
N ALA A 149 12.64 -16.17 0.81
CA ALA A 149 13.00 -14.80 1.15
C ALA A 149 12.70 -13.85 -0.01
N ILE A 150 12.49 -12.57 0.30
CA ILE A 150 12.45 -11.51 -0.72
C ILE A 150 13.78 -11.55 -1.50
N PRO A 151 13.75 -11.62 -2.84
CA PRO A 151 14.95 -11.51 -3.68
C PRO A 151 15.77 -10.25 -3.36
N ASP A 152 17.11 -10.35 -3.41
CA ASP A 152 18.00 -9.27 -2.94
C ASP A 152 17.87 -7.98 -3.76
N ASP A 153 17.62 -8.11 -5.06
CA ASP A 153 17.33 -7.00 -5.97
C ASP A 153 16.05 -6.26 -5.55
N VAL A 154 14.95 -6.99 -5.35
CA VAL A 154 13.68 -6.40 -4.91
C VAL A 154 13.81 -5.84 -3.50
N ARG A 155 14.46 -6.55 -2.57
CA ARG A 155 14.73 -6.08 -1.21
C ARG A 155 15.43 -4.74 -1.22
N SER A 156 16.46 -4.61 -2.05
CA SER A 156 17.22 -3.36 -2.19
C SER A 156 16.34 -2.21 -2.66
N VAL A 157 15.39 -2.44 -3.57
CA VAL A 157 14.45 -1.43 -4.05
C VAL A 157 13.49 -0.99 -2.94
N VAL A 158 12.83 -1.95 -2.28
CA VAL A 158 11.80 -1.64 -1.28
C VAL A 158 12.37 -1.03 0.00
N GLU A 159 13.59 -1.40 0.39
CA GLU A 159 14.27 -0.79 1.55
C GLU A 159 14.71 0.65 1.26
N ARG A 160 15.19 0.95 0.03
CA ARG A 160 15.46 2.34 -0.40
C ARG A 160 14.18 3.17 -0.40
N ALA A 161 13.10 2.64 -0.95
CA ALA A 161 11.80 3.32 -0.98
C ALA A 161 11.22 3.54 0.43
N LEU A 162 11.40 2.58 1.35
CA LEU A 162 11.03 2.74 2.75
C LEU A 162 11.82 3.87 3.42
N ALA A 163 13.13 3.94 3.19
CA ALA A 163 13.98 4.97 3.78
C ALA A 163 13.75 6.38 3.20
N ALA A 164 13.27 6.49 1.96
CA ALA A 164 13.00 7.77 1.29
C ALA A 164 11.64 8.38 1.65
N GLN A 165 10.74 7.63 2.29
CA GLN A 165 9.43 8.13 2.68
C GLN A 165 9.55 9.20 3.78
N PRO A 166 8.75 10.27 3.72
CA PRO A 166 8.71 11.26 4.79
C PRO A 166 8.31 10.56 6.11
N ALA A 167 8.97 10.94 7.20
CA ALA A 167 8.54 10.52 8.53
C ALA A 167 7.07 10.93 8.70
N GLU A 168 6.24 10.03 9.24
CA GLU A 168 4.80 10.15 9.32
C GLU A 168 4.39 11.52 9.89
N SER A 169 4.11 12.47 8.99
CA SER A 169 3.69 13.80 9.40
C SER A 169 2.22 13.67 9.74
N VAL A 170 1.89 13.75 11.03
CA VAL A 170 0.50 13.84 11.48
C VAL A 170 -0.06 15.17 10.93
N ARG A 171 -0.63 15.12 9.73
CA ARG A 171 -1.38 16.24 9.17
C ARG A 171 -2.79 16.15 9.75
N PRO A 172 -3.39 17.26 10.21
CA PRO A 172 -4.76 17.24 10.67
C PRO A 172 -5.66 16.76 9.53
N ALA A 173 -6.59 15.86 9.84
CA ALA A 173 -7.64 15.48 8.90
C ALA A 173 -8.35 16.76 8.43
N GLN A 174 -8.47 16.94 7.10
CA GLN A 174 -9.26 18.04 6.57
C GLN A 174 -10.75 17.85 6.96
N PRO A 175 -11.47 18.94 7.28
CA PRO A 175 -12.81 18.92 7.85
C PRO A 175 -13.89 18.35 6.91
#